data_AF-A0A9W8HMS9-F1
#
_entry.id   AF-A0A9W8HMS9-F1
#
_cell.length_a   1.000
_cell.length_b   1.000
_cell.length_c   1.000
_cell.angle_alpha   90.00
_cell.angle_beta   90.00
_cell.angle_gamma   90.00
#
_symmetry.space_group_name_H-M   'P 1'
#
loop_
_entity.id
_entity.type
_entity.pdbx_description
1 polymer ?
#
loop_
_entity_poly.entity_id
_entity_poly.type
_entity_poly.pdbx_seq_one_letter_code
_entity_poly.pdbx_strand_id
1 'polypeptide(L)'
;PDSPEFERTVAHIKNIVIKPNFINITDAACSIVGRLKKRDSVWTLHSSGANRFYMQAVDDRAMNEWVRALRLACFEAAKLYEYYSSALINERYLSVLTTPRPAAYQVQVRFSGTNEWAPCSMELSEAPVQLTFFSQENRSQLAAMRNPRNVYAIYPDSLESVNTAVIAKLEGDCDVDASLYPKIEESEDEPPVATSRTHGSYALVLFQSPDEMVAALAETADRAKLYRMPGAFLPDVAPDRENLYLSIADVADKSVEIMEPVTARRMMDNLASERCRRLGASVHSAGNSTSESTAASEPMGGGAMGATAQMRMPWDSDDDGADEASALPAARSGKRETA
;
A
#
# COMPACT_ATOMS: atom_id res chain seq x y z
N PRO A 1 -22.10 36.23 4.70
CA PRO A 1 -21.76 35.08 3.82
C PRO A 1 -22.56 35.10 2.53
N ASP A 2 -23.84 35.46 2.59
CA ASP A 2 -24.74 35.41 1.43
C ASP A 2 -24.87 36.75 0.69
N SER A 3 -23.90 37.65 0.84
CA SER A 3 -23.93 38.93 0.13
C SER A 3 -23.37 38.78 -1.29
N PRO A 4 -23.93 39.49 -2.28
CA PRO A 4 -23.40 39.49 -3.65
C PRO A 4 -21.93 39.92 -3.74
N GLU A 5 -21.49 40.78 -2.81
CA GLU A 5 -20.10 41.24 -2.70
C GLU A 5 -19.16 40.13 -2.20
N PHE A 6 -19.63 39.31 -1.25
CA PHE A 6 -18.89 38.15 -0.79
C PHE A 6 -18.73 37.11 -1.90
N GLU A 7 -19.81 36.81 -2.64
CA GLU A 7 -19.76 35.88 -3.79
C GLU A 7 -18.81 36.36 -4.90
N ARG A 8 -18.84 37.65 -5.24
CA ARG A 8 -17.90 38.26 -6.21
C ARG A 8 -16.46 38.16 -5.73
N THR A 9 -16.21 38.40 -4.45
CA THR A 9 -14.87 38.33 -3.86
C THR A 9 -14.36 36.89 -3.86
N VAL A 10 -15.20 35.92 -3.49
CA VAL A 10 -14.84 34.49 -3.55
C VAL A 10 -14.58 34.03 -4.99
N ALA A 11 -15.39 34.46 -5.96
CA ALA A 11 -15.18 34.16 -7.37
C ALA A 11 -13.87 34.77 -7.90
N HIS A 12 -13.56 36.02 -7.50
CA HIS A 12 -12.32 36.69 -7.85
C HIS A 12 -11.09 35.96 -7.25
N ILE A 13 -11.16 35.57 -5.98
CA ILE A 13 -10.10 34.79 -5.32
C ILE A 13 -9.93 33.42 -6.00
N LYS A 14 -11.02 32.71 -6.32
CA LYS A 14 -10.96 31.43 -7.05
C LYS A 14 -10.33 31.57 -8.45
N ASN A 15 -10.49 32.72 -9.09
CA ASN A 15 -9.87 33.01 -10.39
C ASN A 15 -8.38 33.39 -10.28
N ILE A 16 -7.94 33.93 -9.14
CA ILE A 16 -6.53 34.31 -8.90
C ILE A 16 -5.72 33.14 -8.34
N VAL A 17 -6.34 32.33 -7.47
CA VAL A 17 -5.68 31.19 -6.84
C VAL A 17 -5.61 30.04 -7.85
N ILE A 18 -4.46 29.92 -8.51
CA ILE A 18 -4.13 28.72 -9.28
C ILE A 18 -4.11 27.55 -8.31
N LYS A 19 -5.12 26.69 -8.39
CA LYS A 19 -5.19 25.49 -7.56
C LYS A 19 -3.96 24.62 -7.90
N PRO A 20 -3.14 24.23 -6.91
CA PRO A 20 -2.04 23.32 -7.16
C PRO A 20 -2.57 22.03 -7.77
N ASN A 21 -1.92 21.58 -8.84
CA ASN A 21 -2.21 20.29 -9.44
C ASN A 21 -1.31 19.24 -8.77
N PHE A 22 -1.91 18.20 -8.21
CA PHE A 22 -1.18 17.15 -7.50
C PHE A 22 -1.21 15.86 -8.32
N ILE A 23 -0.07 15.18 -8.38
CA ILE A 23 0.04 13.86 -9.01
C ILE A 23 -0.07 12.81 -7.89
N ASN A 24 -1.02 11.89 -8.01
CA ASN A 24 -1.11 10.75 -7.10
C ASN A 24 0.04 9.77 -7.43
N ILE A 25 0.90 9.50 -6.44
CA ILE A 25 2.08 8.64 -6.57
C ILE A 25 1.96 7.29 -5.87
N THR A 26 0.84 6.98 -5.22
CA THR A 26 0.69 5.79 -4.35
C THR A 26 1.03 4.48 -5.07
N ASP A 27 0.75 4.41 -6.38
CA ASP A 27 1.08 3.26 -7.23
C ASP A 27 2.07 3.63 -8.35
N ALA A 28 2.87 4.66 -8.15
CA ALA A 28 3.75 5.13 -9.20
C ALA A 28 4.94 4.20 -9.43
N ALA A 29 5.32 4.05 -10.70
CA ALA A 29 6.57 3.40 -11.10
C ALA A 29 7.55 4.44 -11.66
N CYS A 30 8.80 4.36 -11.24
CA CYS A 30 9.85 5.29 -11.65
C CYS A 30 10.99 4.55 -12.34
N SER A 31 11.51 5.13 -13.43
CA SER A 31 12.65 4.56 -14.17
C SER A 31 13.59 5.68 -14.64
N ILE A 32 14.90 5.45 -14.51
CA ILE A 32 15.93 6.37 -15.00
C ILE A 32 16.00 6.26 -16.52
N VAL A 33 15.99 7.41 -17.20
CA VAL A 33 16.27 7.53 -18.63
C VAL A 33 17.70 8.00 -18.86
N GLY A 34 18.25 8.81 -17.96
CA GLY A 34 19.58 9.41 -18.10
C GLY A 34 19.51 10.58 -19.09
N ARG A 35 19.78 10.33 -20.38
CA ARG A 35 19.73 11.37 -21.41
C ARG A 35 18.54 11.16 -22.34
N LEU A 36 17.71 12.21 -22.50
CA LEU A 36 16.62 12.25 -23.48
C LEU A 36 16.78 13.45 -24.40
N LYS A 37 17.06 13.21 -25.68
CA LYS A 37 17.37 14.26 -26.68
C LYS A 37 18.53 15.14 -26.19
N LYS A 38 18.27 16.42 -25.91
CA LYS A 38 19.26 17.40 -25.40
C LYS A 38 19.20 17.61 -23.89
N ARG A 39 18.40 16.82 -23.17
CA ARG A 39 18.21 16.92 -21.72
C ARG A 39 18.92 15.77 -21.03
N ASP A 40 19.75 16.11 -20.06
CA ASP A 40 20.40 15.16 -19.15
C ASP A 40 19.58 14.99 -17.88
N SER A 41 19.90 13.95 -17.11
CA SER A 41 19.31 13.65 -15.80
C SER A 41 17.78 13.53 -15.83
N VAL A 42 17.28 12.86 -16.87
CA VAL A 42 15.86 12.62 -17.11
C VAL A 42 15.43 11.27 -16.53
N TRP A 43 14.26 11.24 -15.92
CA TRP A 43 13.60 10.03 -15.43
C TRP A 43 12.11 10.06 -15.75
N THR A 44 11.47 8.88 -15.75
CA THR A 44 10.05 8.75 -16.04
C THR A 44 9.28 8.42 -14.76
N LEU A 45 8.15 9.11 -14.56
CA LEU A 45 7.15 8.80 -13.55
C LEU A 45 5.90 8.26 -14.26
N HIS A 46 5.58 6.99 -14.02
CA HIS A 46 4.31 6.40 -14.41
C HIS A 46 3.39 6.49 -13.21
N SER A 47 2.42 7.40 -13.21
CA SER A 47 1.43 7.45 -12.12
C SER A 47 0.40 6.32 -12.30
N SER A 48 -0.57 6.23 -11.38
CA SER A 48 -1.67 5.26 -11.53
C SER A 48 -2.34 5.39 -12.91
N GLY A 49 -2.52 4.24 -13.57
CA GLY A 49 -3.03 4.16 -14.94
C GLY A 49 -1.94 4.09 -16.00
N ALA A 50 -2.14 4.76 -17.13
CA ALA A 50 -1.20 4.86 -18.25
C ALA A 50 -0.58 6.26 -18.43
N ASN A 51 -0.72 7.13 -17.42
CA ASN A 51 -0.12 8.46 -17.43
C ASN A 51 1.39 8.37 -17.22
N ARG A 52 2.17 8.86 -18.20
CA ARG A 52 3.63 8.89 -18.15
C ARG A 52 4.13 10.33 -18.21
N PHE A 53 4.94 10.70 -17.23
CA PHE A 53 5.60 12.00 -17.16
C PHE A 53 7.11 11.83 -17.32
N TYR A 54 7.75 12.72 -18.09
CA TYR A 54 9.20 12.86 -18.12
C TYR A 54 9.61 14.02 -17.23
N MET A 55 10.43 13.71 -16.23
CA MET A 55 10.92 14.66 -15.24
C MET A 55 12.41 14.87 -15.48
N GLN A 56 12.88 16.12 -15.37
CA GLN A 56 14.29 16.47 -15.47
C GLN A 56 14.78 16.97 -14.11
N ALA A 57 15.88 16.41 -13.63
CA ALA A 57 16.59 16.90 -12.46
C ALA A 57 17.73 17.87 -12.88
N VAL A 58 18.32 18.54 -11.89
CA VAL A 58 19.45 19.45 -12.11
C VAL A 58 20.72 18.67 -12.51
N ASP A 59 20.90 17.48 -11.96
CA ASP A 59 22.00 16.56 -12.25
C ASP A 59 21.61 15.10 -11.95
N ASP A 60 22.51 14.15 -12.27
CA ASP A 60 22.25 12.72 -12.13
C ASP A 60 22.11 12.30 -10.67
N ARG A 61 22.77 13.01 -9.75
CA ARG A 61 22.64 12.75 -8.31
C ARG A 61 21.24 13.09 -7.84
N ALA A 62 20.74 14.28 -8.16
CA ALA A 62 19.39 14.71 -7.82
C ALA A 62 18.34 13.81 -8.47
N MET A 63 18.56 13.37 -9.72
CA MET A 63 17.70 12.38 -10.38
C MET A 63 17.62 11.07 -9.57
N ASN A 64 18.77 10.52 -9.18
CA ASN A 64 18.84 9.28 -8.40
C ASN A 64 18.17 9.43 -7.03
N GLU A 65 18.38 10.57 -6.36
CA GLU A 65 17.74 10.89 -5.07
C GLU A 65 16.20 10.96 -5.21
N TRP A 66 15.67 11.58 -6.27
CA TRP A 66 14.23 11.61 -6.55
C TRP A 66 13.64 10.22 -6.79
N VAL A 67 14.26 9.43 -7.67
CA VAL A 67 13.78 8.08 -7.99
C VAL A 67 13.82 7.18 -6.74
N ARG A 68 14.87 7.27 -5.94
CA ARG A 68 15.00 6.54 -4.68
C ARG A 68 13.91 6.94 -3.67
N ALA A 69 13.71 8.24 -3.46
CA ALA A 69 12.70 8.74 -2.53
C ALA A 69 11.29 8.30 -2.93
N LEU A 70 10.95 8.35 -4.23
CA LEU A 70 9.65 7.91 -4.73
C LEU A 70 9.44 6.41 -4.58
N ARG A 71 10.44 5.59 -4.90
CA ARG A 71 10.37 4.14 -4.70
C ARG A 71 10.19 3.78 -3.23
N LEU A 72 10.89 4.47 -2.34
CA LEU A 72 10.74 4.30 -0.89
C LEU A 72 9.33 4.70 -0.42
N ALA A 73 8.82 5.85 -0.87
CA ALA A 73 7.46 6.29 -0.51
C ALA A 73 6.38 5.29 -0.97
N CYS A 74 6.48 4.77 -2.20
CA CYS A 74 5.56 3.75 -2.71
C CYS A 74 5.69 2.42 -1.94
N PHE A 75 6.92 2.07 -1.52
CA PHE A 75 7.17 0.92 -0.67
C PHE A 75 6.45 1.02 0.66
N GLU A 76 6.63 2.14 1.37
CA GLU A 76 6.02 2.36 2.67
C GLU A 76 4.50 2.45 2.59
N ALA A 77 3.95 3.11 1.57
CA ALA A 77 2.51 3.18 1.34
C ALA A 77 1.88 1.78 1.20
N ALA A 78 2.49 0.91 0.38
CA ALA A 78 2.04 -0.47 0.24
C ALA A 78 2.12 -1.24 1.56
N LYS A 79 3.18 -1.05 2.36
CA LYS A 79 3.30 -1.70 3.66
C LYS A 79 2.27 -1.22 4.68
N LEU A 80 1.89 0.05 4.64
CA LEU A 80 0.77 0.56 5.42
C LEU A 80 -0.55 -0.10 5.01
N TYR A 81 -0.77 -0.33 3.70
CA TYR A 81 -1.95 -1.06 3.23
C TYR A 81 -1.95 -2.55 3.59
N GLU A 82 -0.80 -3.22 3.56
CA GLU A 82 -0.66 -4.59 4.07
C GLU A 82 -1.04 -4.65 5.57
N TYR A 83 -0.54 -3.70 6.37
CA TYR A 83 -0.86 -3.64 7.80
C TYR A 83 -2.33 -3.30 8.07
N TYR A 84 -2.90 -2.35 7.31
CA TYR A 84 -4.33 -2.06 7.34
C TYR A 84 -5.16 -3.31 7.02
N SER A 85 -4.78 -4.07 5.99
CA SER A 85 -5.46 -5.31 5.60
C SER A 85 -5.41 -6.34 6.71
N SER A 86 -4.26 -6.47 7.37
CA SER A 86 -4.10 -7.31 8.57
C SER A 86 -5.07 -6.90 9.69
N ALA A 87 -5.12 -5.62 10.05
CA ALA A 87 -6.05 -5.15 11.08
C ALA A 87 -7.51 -5.40 10.66
N LEU A 88 -7.87 -5.06 9.42
CA LEU A 88 -9.21 -5.26 8.87
C LEU A 88 -9.65 -6.73 8.97
N ILE A 89 -8.79 -7.66 8.52
CA ILE A 89 -9.11 -9.08 8.49
C ILE A 89 -9.16 -9.67 9.90
N ASN A 90 -8.13 -9.46 10.70
CA ASN A 90 -8.02 -10.09 12.02
C ASN A 90 -9.03 -9.52 13.03
N GLU A 91 -9.44 -8.26 12.91
CA GLU A 91 -10.38 -7.62 13.85
C GLU A 91 -11.84 -7.73 13.41
N ARG A 92 -12.14 -7.66 12.10
CA ARG A 92 -13.52 -7.55 11.59
C ARG A 92 -14.00 -8.76 10.80
N TYR A 93 -13.10 -9.46 10.14
CA TYR A 93 -13.45 -10.56 9.22
C TYR A 93 -12.74 -11.87 9.60
N LEU A 94 -12.46 -12.07 10.89
CA LEU A 94 -11.67 -13.21 11.37
C LEU A 94 -12.21 -14.58 10.91
N SER A 95 -13.54 -14.69 10.74
CA SER A 95 -14.19 -15.91 10.26
C SER A 95 -13.66 -16.37 8.90
N VAL A 96 -13.24 -15.44 8.04
CA VAL A 96 -12.72 -15.71 6.69
C VAL A 96 -11.49 -16.62 6.67
N LEU A 97 -10.73 -16.66 7.78
CA LEU A 97 -9.55 -17.50 7.91
C LEU A 97 -9.90 -18.99 7.99
N THR A 98 -11.11 -19.30 8.45
CA THR A 98 -11.56 -20.68 8.70
C THR A 98 -12.68 -21.15 7.79
N THR A 99 -13.42 -20.22 7.16
CA THR A 99 -14.52 -20.57 6.27
C THR A 99 -14.03 -20.94 4.87
N PRO A 100 -14.72 -21.86 4.17
CA PRO A 100 -14.47 -22.10 2.75
C PRO A 100 -14.69 -20.83 1.93
N ARG A 101 -13.78 -20.55 1.00
CA ARG A 101 -13.80 -19.33 0.17
C ARG A 101 -14.11 -19.67 -1.29
N PRO A 102 -14.80 -18.79 -2.03
CA PRO A 102 -15.06 -18.99 -3.45
C PRO A 102 -13.78 -19.14 -4.27
N ALA A 103 -13.82 -19.98 -5.30
CA ALA A 103 -12.74 -20.11 -6.27
C ALA A 103 -12.75 -19.01 -7.36
N ALA A 104 -13.88 -18.31 -7.51
CA ALA A 104 -14.09 -17.30 -8.52
C ALA A 104 -14.88 -16.11 -7.98
N TYR A 105 -14.55 -14.91 -8.47
CA TYR A 105 -15.15 -13.63 -8.06
C TYR A 105 -15.54 -12.81 -9.28
N GLN A 106 -16.66 -12.09 -9.22
CA GLN A 106 -17.04 -11.13 -10.26
C GLN A 106 -16.55 -9.74 -9.89
N VAL A 107 -15.61 -9.19 -10.66
CA VAL A 107 -14.87 -7.99 -10.28
C VAL A 107 -14.72 -7.04 -11.47
N GLN A 108 -14.32 -5.81 -11.20
CA GLN A 108 -13.70 -4.96 -12.21
C GLN A 108 -12.21 -4.90 -11.94
N VAL A 109 -11.39 -5.00 -12.98
CA VAL A 109 -9.94 -4.99 -12.87
C VAL A 109 -9.33 -3.87 -13.69
N ARG A 110 -8.29 -3.23 -13.16
CA ARG A 110 -7.41 -2.33 -13.90
C ARG A 110 -5.97 -2.77 -13.71
N PHE A 111 -5.30 -3.11 -14.79
CA PHE A 111 -3.92 -3.56 -14.77
C PHE A 111 -2.94 -2.38 -14.81
N SER A 112 -1.73 -2.59 -14.31
CA SER A 112 -0.68 -1.57 -14.42
C SER A 112 -0.40 -1.23 -15.89
N GLY A 113 -0.39 0.07 -16.22
CA GLY A 113 -0.20 0.55 -17.59
C GLY A 113 -1.48 0.62 -18.43
N THR A 114 -2.64 0.26 -17.89
CA THR A 114 -3.95 0.46 -18.54
C THR A 114 -4.73 1.58 -17.86
N ASN A 115 -5.63 2.25 -18.59
CA ASN A 115 -6.45 3.33 -18.04
C ASN A 115 -7.85 2.86 -17.59
N GLU A 116 -8.36 1.82 -18.24
CA GLU A 116 -9.75 1.43 -18.14
C GLU A 116 -9.93 0.30 -17.13
N TRP A 117 -11.07 0.35 -16.43
CA TRP A 117 -11.58 -0.75 -15.62
C TRP A 117 -12.33 -1.71 -16.54
N ALA A 118 -11.94 -2.98 -16.53
CA ALA A 118 -12.57 -4.04 -17.31
C ALA A 118 -13.39 -4.96 -16.40
N PRO A 119 -14.69 -5.19 -16.67
CA PRO A 119 -15.48 -6.19 -15.96
C PRO A 119 -14.99 -7.60 -16.31
N CYS A 120 -14.68 -8.39 -15.30
CA CYS A 120 -14.12 -9.72 -15.47
C CYS A 120 -14.55 -10.68 -14.34
N SER A 121 -14.32 -11.96 -14.59
CA SER A 121 -14.25 -12.97 -13.54
C SER A 121 -12.79 -13.19 -13.17
N MET A 122 -12.50 -13.16 -11.88
CA MET A 122 -11.19 -13.50 -11.33
C MET A 122 -11.26 -14.90 -10.74
N GLU A 123 -10.47 -15.82 -11.29
CA GLU A 123 -10.43 -17.23 -10.88
C GLU A 123 -9.06 -17.57 -10.29
N LEU A 124 -9.05 -18.28 -9.16
CA LEU A 124 -7.82 -18.71 -8.47
C LEU A 124 -7.59 -20.19 -8.75
N SER A 125 -6.41 -20.52 -9.28
CA SER A 125 -5.95 -21.91 -9.46
C SER A 125 -5.21 -22.43 -8.23
N GLU A 126 -5.22 -23.76 -8.02
CA GLU A 126 -4.61 -24.39 -6.84
C GLU A 126 -3.12 -24.62 -6.99
N ALA A 127 -2.65 -25.15 -8.13
CA ALA A 127 -1.25 -25.42 -8.40
C ALA A 127 -0.94 -25.42 -9.91
N PRO A 128 -0.01 -24.57 -10.41
CA PRO A 128 0.66 -23.48 -9.68
C PRO A 128 -0.34 -22.40 -9.25
N VAL A 129 -0.03 -21.64 -8.19
CA VAL A 129 -0.87 -20.53 -7.75
C VAL A 129 -0.84 -19.42 -8.81
N GLN A 130 -1.97 -19.27 -9.49
CA GLN A 130 -2.16 -18.25 -10.53
C GLN A 130 -3.57 -17.67 -10.40
N LEU A 131 -3.66 -16.34 -10.43
CA LEU A 131 -4.93 -15.65 -10.65
C LEU A 131 -5.12 -15.43 -12.14
N THR A 132 -6.27 -15.84 -12.66
CA THR A 132 -6.60 -15.65 -14.08
C THR A 132 -7.84 -14.78 -14.18
N PHE A 133 -7.78 -13.77 -15.04
CA PHE A 133 -8.85 -12.82 -15.25
C PHE A 133 -9.48 -13.10 -16.61
N PHE A 134 -10.78 -13.41 -16.64
CA PHE A 134 -11.52 -13.67 -17.87
C PHE A 134 -12.58 -12.60 -18.10
N SER A 135 -12.65 -12.06 -19.32
CA SER A 135 -13.68 -11.11 -19.73
C SER A 135 -15.06 -11.69 -19.49
N GLN A 136 -15.97 -10.86 -18.94
CA GLN A 136 -17.37 -11.28 -18.76
C GLN A 136 -18.11 -11.46 -20.09
N GLU A 137 -17.73 -10.72 -21.13
CA GLU A 137 -18.47 -10.70 -22.40
C GLU A 137 -18.24 -11.95 -23.25
N ASN A 138 -16.99 -12.37 -23.38
CA ASN A 138 -16.57 -13.41 -24.33
C ASN A 138 -15.73 -14.54 -23.68
N ARG A 139 -15.53 -14.48 -22.35
CA ARG A 139 -14.66 -15.40 -21.58
C ARG A 139 -13.21 -15.49 -22.07
N SER A 140 -12.74 -14.52 -22.85
CA SER A 140 -11.32 -14.45 -23.22
C SER A 140 -10.48 -14.12 -22.00
N GLN A 141 -9.29 -14.72 -21.91
CA GLN A 141 -8.35 -14.39 -20.84
C GLN A 141 -7.80 -12.97 -21.05
N LEU A 142 -8.06 -12.09 -20.10
CA LEU A 142 -7.57 -10.71 -20.06
C LEU A 142 -6.17 -10.62 -19.47
N ALA A 143 -5.89 -11.42 -18.45
CA ALA A 143 -4.57 -11.52 -17.85
C ALA A 143 -4.38 -12.81 -17.06
N ALA A 144 -3.13 -13.18 -16.84
CA ALA A 144 -2.73 -14.18 -15.84
C ALA A 144 -1.65 -13.59 -14.92
N MET A 145 -1.90 -13.58 -13.62
CA MET A 145 -0.94 -13.20 -12.60
C MET A 145 -0.34 -14.45 -11.96
N ARG A 146 0.96 -14.65 -12.18
CA ARG A 146 1.76 -15.71 -11.58
C ARG A 146 2.53 -15.16 -10.39
N ASN A 147 2.92 -16.05 -9.49
CA ASN A 147 3.73 -15.72 -8.31
C ASN A 147 3.18 -14.49 -7.56
N PRO A 148 1.95 -14.53 -7.02
CA PRO A 148 1.44 -13.43 -6.20
C PRO A 148 2.41 -13.16 -5.06
N ARG A 149 2.87 -11.92 -4.94
CA ARG A 149 3.86 -11.49 -3.93
C ARG A 149 3.20 -10.74 -2.79
N ASN A 150 2.31 -9.80 -3.12
CA ASN A 150 1.58 -9.00 -2.15
C ASN A 150 0.10 -8.93 -2.57
N VAL A 151 -0.78 -9.02 -1.59
CA VAL A 151 -2.22 -8.77 -1.76
C VAL A 151 -2.73 -7.96 -0.57
N TYR A 152 -3.41 -6.85 -0.82
CA TYR A 152 -3.89 -5.98 0.26
C TYR A 152 -5.07 -5.11 -0.19
N ALA A 153 -5.94 -4.77 0.76
CA ALA A 153 -6.97 -3.75 0.61
C ALA A 153 -6.33 -2.36 0.56
N ILE A 154 -6.86 -1.49 -0.30
CA ILE A 154 -6.47 -0.08 -0.35
C ILE A 154 -7.24 0.68 0.72
N TYR A 155 -6.53 1.38 1.60
CA TYR A 155 -7.17 2.24 2.60
C TYR A 155 -7.94 3.37 1.89
N PRO A 156 -9.22 3.59 2.24
CA PRO A 156 -10.02 4.59 1.56
C PRO A 156 -9.64 6.02 1.96
N ASP A 157 -10.01 6.99 1.12
CA ASP A 157 -9.73 8.40 1.36
C ASP A 157 -10.47 8.98 2.59
N SER A 158 -11.52 8.30 3.07
CA SER A 158 -12.27 8.70 4.27
C SER A 158 -12.43 7.55 5.26
N LEU A 159 -12.33 7.88 6.56
CA LEU A 159 -12.53 6.96 7.68
C LEU A 159 -13.91 6.28 7.64
N GLU A 160 -14.93 7.02 7.22
CA GLU A 160 -16.32 6.53 7.11
C GLU A 160 -16.44 5.38 6.09
N SER A 161 -15.57 5.36 5.08
CA SER A 161 -15.59 4.36 4.01
C SER A 161 -14.81 3.09 4.36
N VAL A 162 -14.16 3.00 5.52
CA VAL A 162 -13.34 1.84 5.91
C VAL A 162 -14.13 0.52 5.85
N ASN A 163 -15.43 0.56 6.15
CA ASN A 163 -16.28 -0.63 6.13
C ASN A 163 -16.95 -0.91 4.78
N THR A 164 -16.87 0.02 3.84
CA THR A 164 -17.52 -0.07 2.52
C THR A 164 -16.51 -0.08 1.39
N ALA A 165 -15.22 0.08 1.69
CA ALA A 165 -14.14 -0.02 0.71
C ALA A 165 -14.06 -1.43 0.13
N VAL A 166 -13.95 -1.48 -1.20
CA VAL A 166 -14.00 -2.72 -2.00
C VAL A 166 -12.86 -2.80 -3.01
N ILE A 167 -11.83 -1.96 -2.86
CA ILE A 167 -10.67 -1.95 -3.74
C ILE A 167 -9.52 -2.67 -3.06
N ALA A 168 -8.97 -3.68 -3.74
CA ALA A 168 -7.71 -4.29 -3.38
C ALA A 168 -6.67 -4.14 -4.49
N LYS A 169 -5.41 -4.29 -4.10
CA LYS A 169 -4.28 -4.40 -5.02
C LYS A 169 -3.63 -5.77 -4.87
N LEU A 170 -3.39 -6.39 -6.01
CA LEU A 170 -2.72 -7.68 -6.13
C LEU A 170 -1.43 -7.46 -6.92
N GLU A 171 -0.28 -7.83 -6.37
CA GLU A 171 1.03 -7.66 -6.99
C GLU A 171 1.64 -9.02 -7.33
N GLY A 172 2.20 -9.15 -8.52
CA GLY A 172 2.74 -10.41 -9.05
C GLY A 172 3.28 -10.26 -10.46
N ASP A 173 3.66 -11.37 -11.08
CA ASP A 173 4.10 -11.40 -12.48
C ASP A 173 2.86 -11.48 -13.38
N CYS A 174 2.40 -10.33 -13.89
CA CYS A 174 1.20 -10.30 -14.75
C CYS A 174 1.57 -10.34 -16.23
N ASP A 175 0.99 -11.32 -16.91
CA ASP A 175 0.88 -11.36 -18.36
C ASP A 175 -0.49 -10.80 -18.75
N VAL A 176 -0.52 -9.58 -19.27
CA VAL A 176 -1.74 -8.82 -19.57
C VAL A 176 -1.94 -8.81 -21.09
N ASP A 177 -3.17 -9.05 -21.53
CA ASP A 177 -3.54 -9.00 -22.94
C ASP A 177 -3.15 -7.64 -23.54
N ALA A 178 -2.39 -7.70 -24.64
CA ALA A 178 -1.88 -6.53 -25.35
C ALA A 178 -2.98 -5.56 -25.79
N SER A 179 -4.19 -6.06 -26.04
CA SER A 179 -5.36 -5.27 -26.46
C SER A 179 -5.89 -4.31 -25.39
N LEU A 180 -5.54 -4.54 -24.11
CA LEU A 180 -5.95 -3.67 -23.00
C LEU A 180 -5.04 -2.45 -22.83
N TYR A 181 -3.86 -2.44 -23.46
CA TYR A 181 -2.97 -1.30 -23.41
C TYR A 181 -3.45 -0.20 -24.35
N PRO A 182 -3.25 1.08 -23.99
CA PRO A 182 -3.47 2.18 -24.91
C PRO A 182 -2.69 1.94 -26.21
N LYS A 183 -3.35 2.15 -27.34
CA LYS A 183 -2.68 2.15 -28.64
C LYS A 183 -1.73 3.34 -28.65
N ILE A 184 -0.43 3.08 -28.56
CA ILE A 184 0.58 4.10 -28.74
C ILE A 184 0.53 4.46 -30.23
N GLU A 185 0.02 5.65 -30.55
CA GLU A 185 0.24 6.22 -31.88
C GLU A 185 1.75 6.43 -32.01
N GLU A 186 2.40 5.62 -32.85
CA GLU A 186 3.83 5.75 -33.11
C GLU A 186 4.09 7.12 -33.73
N SER A 187 4.45 8.10 -32.90
CA SER A 187 4.96 9.36 -33.41
C SER A 187 6.39 9.14 -33.89
N GLU A 188 6.67 9.45 -35.15
CA GLU A 188 7.99 9.28 -35.81
C GLU A 188 9.15 9.98 -35.06
N ASP A 189 8.86 10.90 -34.14
CA ASP A 189 9.81 11.72 -33.38
C ASP A 189 10.13 11.23 -31.95
N GLU A 190 9.51 10.14 -31.50
CA GLU A 190 9.90 9.49 -30.24
C GLU A 190 10.86 8.33 -30.52
N PRO A 191 12.03 8.28 -29.84
CA PRO A 191 12.87 7.09 -29.93
C PRO A 191 12.02 5.88 -29.54
N PRO A 192 12.28 4.69 -30.10
CA PRO A 192 11.65 3.47 -29.64
C PRO A 192 12.08 3.28 -28.18
N VAL A 193 11.30 3.82 -27.25
CA VAL A 193 11.43 3.50 -25.85
C VAL A 193 11.15 2.03 -25.83
N ALA A 194 12.22 1.25 -25.64
CA ALA A 194 12.20 -0.19 -25.81
C ALA A 194 10.86 -0.71 -25.32
N THR A 195 10.10 -1.27 -26.26
CA THR A 195 8.78 -1.89 -26.09
C THR A 195 8.89 -3.16 -25.25
N SER A 196 9.76 -3.15 -24.24
CA SER A 196 9.53 -3.91 -23.03
C SER A 196 8.17 -3.43 -22.52
N ARG A 197 7.13 -4.08 -23.03
CA ARG A 197 5.84 -4.23 -22.38
C ARG A 197 6.21 -4.82 -21.04
N THR A 198 6.57 -3.93 -20.12
CA THR A 198 6.97 -4.27 -18.77
C THR A 198 5.81 -5.07 -18.24
N HIS A 199 6.05 -6.35 -17.98
CA HIS A 199 5.08 -7.24 -17.36
C HIS A 199 4.36 -6.46 -16.28
N GLY A 200 3.03 -6.46 -16.36
CA GLY A 200 2.26 -5.73 -15.39
C GLY A 200 2.65 -6.23 -14.01
N SER A 201 3.02 -5.33 -13.10
CA SER A 201 3.49 -5.76 -11.77
C SER A 201 2.34 -5.87 -10.78
N TYR A 202 1.16 -5.36 -11.13
CA TYR A 202 -0.01 -5.38 -10.29
C TYR A 202 -1.34 -5.29 -11.06
N ALA A 203 -2.41 -5.68 -10.37
CA ALA A 203 -3.80 -5.45 -10.73
C ALA A 203 -4.52 -4.75 -9.58
N LEU A 204 -5.24 -3.67 -9.87
CA LEU A 204 -6.22 -3.09 -8.97
C LEU A 204 -7.56 -3.77 -9.24
N VAL A 205 -8.20 -4.28 -8.20
CA VAL A 205 -9.41 -5.09 -8.29
C VAL A 205 -10.50 -4.46 -7.44
N LEU A 206 -11.65 -4.20 -8.06
CA LEU A 206 -12.86 -3.68 -7.44
C LEU A 206 -13.86 -4.83 -7.28
N PHE A 207 -14.19 -5.17 -6.04
CA PHE A 207 -15.11 -6.26 -5.68
C PHE A 207 -16.55 -5.75 -5.52
N GLN A 208 -17.52 -6.67 -5.46
CA GLN A 208 -18.93 -6.31 -5.25
C GLN A 208 -19.20 -5.95 -3.78
N SER A 209 -18.46 -6.53 -2.84
CA SER A 209 -18.62 -6.29 -1.41
C SER A 209 -17.29 -6.40 -0.64
N PRO A 210 -17.22 -5.82 0.56
CA PRO A 210 -16.06 -5.98 1.44
C PRO A 210 -15.80 -7.45 1.82
N ASP A 211 -16.86 -8.24 2.04
CA ASP A 211 -16.75 -9.67 2.34
C ASP A 211 -16.06 -10.44 1.20
N GLU A 212 -16.46 -10.19 -0.05
CA GLU A 212 -15.83 -10.82 -1.22
C GLU A 212 -14.36 -10.40 -1.37
N MET A 213 -14.07 -9.12 -1.17
CA MET A 213 -12.69 -8.60 -1.21
C MET A 213 -11.82 -9.31 -0.17
N VAL A 214 -12.27 -9.38 1.07
CA VAL A 214 -11.52 -9.99 2.17
C VAL A 214 -11.38 -11.51 1.96
N ALA A 215 -12.42 -12.18 1.48
CA ALA A 215 -12.34 -13.60 1.10
C ALA A 215 -11.31 -13.84 0.00
N ALA A 216 -11.29 -13.02 -1.04
CA ALA A 216 -10.31 -13.13 -2.11
C ALA A 216 -8.88 -12.86 -1.62
N LEU A 217 -8.68 -11.87 -0.75
CA LEU A 217 -7.37 -11.57 -0.15
C LEU A 217 -6.87 -12.74 0.69
N ALA A 218 -7.71 -13.29 1.57
CA ALA A 218 -7.37 -14.42 2.42
C ALA A 218 -7.08 -15.69 1.59
N GLU A 219 -7.90 -15.99 0.58
CA GLU A 219 -7.70 -17.14 -0.29
C GLU A 219 -6.41 -17.03 -1.11
N THR A 220 -6.15 -15.83 -1.67
CA THR A 220 -4.91 -15.60 -2.43
C THR A 220 -3.69 -15.73 -1.52
N ALA A 221 -3.74 -15.15 -0.32
CA ALA A 221 -2.65 -15.22 0.64
C ALA A 221 -2.40 -16.65 1.12
N ASP A 222 -3.44 -17.44 1.41
CA ASP A 222 -3.30 -18.84 1.82
C ASP A 222 -2.66 -19.71 0.72
N ARG A 223 -3.15 -19.60 -0.51
CA ARG A 223 -2.59 -20.36 -1.65
C ARG A 223 -1.15 -19.96 -1.92
N ALA A 224 -0.87 -18.66 -1.98
CA ALA A 224 0.47 -18.13 -2.25
C ALA A 224 1.42 -18.20 -1.03
N LYS A 225 0.95 -18.69 0.13
CA LYS A 225 1.72 -18.78 1.39
C LYS A 225 2.27 -17.43 1.84
N LEU A 226 1.45 -16.40 1.68
CA LEU A 226 1.72 -15.04 2.15
C LEU A 226 1.20 -14.85 3.58
N TYR A 227 1.79 -13.89 4.28
CA TYR A 227 1.30 -13.37 5.56
C TYR A 227 1.05 -14.40 6.65
N ARG A 228 1.75 -15.55 6.65
CA ARG A 228 1.61 -16.64 7.63
C ARG A 228 0.24 -17.34 7.61
N MET A 229 -0.48 -17.25 6.49
CA MET A 229 -1.71 -17.99 6.27
C MET A 229 -1.47 -19.51 6.23
N PRO A 230 -2.44 -20.35 6.67
CA PRO A 230 -3.80 -19.97 7.10
C PRO A 230 -3.93 -19.55 8.57
N GLY A 231 -2.83 -19.57 9.34
CA GLY A 231 -2.88 -19.37 10.80
C GLY A 231 -3.27 -17.95 11.21
N ALA A 232 -2.81 -16.95 10.47
CA ALA A 232 -3.19 -15.55 10.64
C ALA A 232 -2.93 -14.79 9.35
N PHE A 233 -3.54 -13.62 9.17
CA PHE A 233 -3.17 -12.68 8.10
C PHE A 233 -2.24 -11.62 8.71
N LEU A 234 -0.94 -11.93 8.81
CA LEU A 234 0.06 -11.09 9.46
C LEU A 234 1.25 -10.82 8.51
N PRO A 235 1.43 -9.58 8.05
CA PRO A 235 2.62 -9.16 7.31
C PRO A 235 3.89 -9.47 8.11
N ASP A 236 4.95 -9.87 7.41
CA ASP A 236 6.22 -10.23 8.06
C ASP A 236 6.95 -9.03 8.67
N VAL A 237 6.63 -7.84 8.19
CA VAL A 237 7.22 -6.59 8.61
C VAL A 237 6.13 -5.78 9.32
N ALA A 238 6.26 -5.60 10.63
CA ALA A 238 5.38 -4.74 11.42
C ALA A 238 5.94 -3.30 11.45
N PRO A 239 5.09 -2.28 11.30
CA PRO A 239 5.52 -0.90 11.45
C PRO A 239 5.91 -0.62 12.91
N ASP A 240 6.91 0.23 13.11
CA ASP A 240 7.17 0.86 14.40
C ASP A 240 6.36 2.17 14.47
N ARG A 241 5.86 2.53 15.65
CA ARG A 241 5.07 3.76 15.85
C ARG A 241 5.92 5.01 15.62
N GLU A 242 7.20 4.95 15.97
CA GLU A 242 8.10 6.10 15.89
C GLU A 242 8.88 6.15 14.57
N ASN A 243 9.10 4.99 13.95
CA ASN A 243 9.79 4.88 12.68
C ASN A 243 8.96 4.04 11.72
N LEU A 244 8.63 4.61 10.55
CA LEU A 244 8.20 3.80 9.42
C LEU A 244 9.27 2.76 9.04
N TYR A 245 8.98 1.96 8.04
CA TYR A 245 9.74 0.76 7.71
C TYR A 245 11.21 1.02 7.41
N LEU A 246 11.52 2.02 6.59
CA LEU A 246 12.89 2.29 6.13
C LEU A 246 13.12 3.79 5.96
N SER A 247 14.28 4.26 6.41
CA SER A 247 14.74 5.62 6.12
C SER A 247 15.45 5.68 4.77
N ILE A 248 15.59 6.88 4.21
CA ILE A 248 16.40 7.11 3.00
C ILE A 248 17.85 6.63 3.19
N ALA A 249 18.36 6.66 4.42
CA ALA A 249 19.71 6.21 4.75
C ALA A 249 19.84 4.67 4.66
N ASP A 250 18.77 3.92 4.98
CA ASP A 250 18.78 2.45 4.91
C ASP A 250 18.90 1.94 3.47
N VAL A 251 18.48 2.74 2.48
CA VAL A 251 18.49 2.37 1.05
C VAL A 251 19.56 3.11 0.24
N ALA A 252 20.31 4.02 0.85
CA ALA A 252 21.23 4.92 0.15
C ALA A 252 22.39 4.21 -0.55
N ASP A 253 22.88 3.11 0.02
CA ASP A 253 24.02 2.33 -0.47
C ASP A 253 23.59 1.13 -1.33
N LYS A 254 22.28 0.96 -1.56
CA LYS A 254 21.74 -0.22 -2.25
C LYS A 254 21.47 0.00 -3.72
N SER A 255 21.63 1.22 -4.24
CA SER A 255 21.38 1.55 -5.65
C SER A 255 19.97 1.17 -6.12
N VAL A 256 18.97 1.27 -5.22
CA VAL A 256 17.58 0.91 -5.53
C VAL A 256 16.98 1.75 -6.64
N GLU A 257 17.57 2.90 -7.00
CA GLU A 257 17.13 3.77 -8.08
C GLU A 257 17.35 3.21 -9.49
N ILE A 258 18.41 2.41 -9.70
CA ILE A 258 18.77 1.84 -11.01
C ILE A 258 18.30 0.39 -11.18
N MET A 259 17.79 -0.23 -10.12
CA MET A 259 17.25 -1.59 -10.19
C MET A 259 15.96 -1.63 -11.01
N GLU A 260 15.63 -2.83 -11.51
CA GLU A 260 14.28 -3.12 -11.98
C GLU A 260 13.29 -2.98 -10.78
N PRO A 261 12.06 -2.45 -10.98
CA PRO A 261 11.13 -2.15 -9.89
C PRO A 261 10.83 -3.31 -8.92
N VAL A 262 10.57 -4.52 -9.43
CA VAL A 262 10.32 -5.71 -8.59
C VAL A 262 11.55 -6.07 -7.77
N THR A 263 12.74 -5.96 -8.36
CA THR A 263 14.03 -6.20 -7.69
C THR A 263 14.28 -5.18 -6.58
N ALA A 264 14.03 -3.89 -6.86
CA ALA A 264 14.13 -2.81 -5.88
C ALA A 264 13.18 -3.04 -4.71
N ARG A 265 11.93 -3.43 -5.00
CA ARG A 265 10.92 -3.78 -4.00
C ARG A 265 11.41 -4.89 -3.08
N ARG A 266 11.88 -6.01 -3.66
CA ARG A 266 12.39 -7.15 -2.91
C ARG A 266 13.59 -6.80 -2.04
N MET A 267 14.48 -5.93 -2.53
CA MET A 267 15.59 -5.40 -1.73
C MET A 267 15.07 -4.64 -0.49
N MET A 268 14.08 -3.76 -0.66
CA MET A 268 13.47 -3.03 0.45
C MET A 268 12.73 -3.96 1.42
N ASP A 269 12.00 -4.97 0.93
CA ASP A 269 11.37 -5.98 1.79
C ASP A 269 12.40 -6.71 2.68
N ASN A 270 13.54 -7.09 2.10
CA ASN A 270 14.62 -7.75 2.84
C ASN A 270 15.22 -6.84 3.92
N LEU A 271 15.48 -5.57 3.58
CA LEU A 271 16.02 -4.58 4.54
C LEU A 271 15.05 -4.32 5.68
N ALA A 272 13.77 -4.16 5.38
CA ALA A 272 12.74 -3.92 6.38
C ALA A 272 12.62 -5.13 7.32
N SER A 273 12.62 -6.34 6.77
CA SER A 273 12.62 -7.59 7.53
C SER A 273 13.86 -7.74 8.43
N GLU A 274 15.05 -7.37 7.93
CA GLU A 274 16.28 -7.36 8.72
C GLU A 274 16.24 -6.32 9.85
N ARG A 275 15.73 -5.12 9.58
CA ARG A 275 15.55 -4.08 10.59
C ARG A 275 14.60 -4.52 11.69
N CYS A 276 13.44 -5.10 11.35
CA CYS A 276 12.50 -5.66 12.34
C CYS A 276 13.14 -6.76 13.19
N ARG A 277 13.93 -7.66 12.59
CA ARG A 277 14.66 -8.70 13.34
C ARG A 277 15.68 -8.11 14.32
N ARG A 278 16.43 -7.08 13.91
CA ARG A 278 17.41 -6.40 14.77
C ARG A 278 16.73 -5.72 15.96
N LEU A 279 15.62 -5.03 15.73
CA LEU A 279 14.86 -4.37 16.79
C LEU A 279 14.21 -5.39 17.74
N GLY A 280 13.60 -6.46 17.20
CA GLY A 280 13.00 -7.52 18.01
C GLY A 280 14.01 -8.31 18.86
N ALA A 281 15.22 -8.56 18.33
CA ALA A 281 16.30 -9.20 19.09
C ALA A 281 16.84 -8.30 20.22
N SER A 282 16.85 -6.97 20.01
CA SER A 282 17.27 -6.00 21.02
C SER A 282 16.39 -6.05 22.28
N VAL A 283 15.06 -6.11 22.08
CA VAL A 283 14.07 -6.17 23.17
C VAL A 283 14.24 -7.43 24.03
N HIS A 284 14.59 -8.57 23.43
CA HIS A 284 14.80 -9.83 24.16
C HIS A 284 16.16 -9.90 24.89
N SER A 285 17.18 -9.15 24.43
CA SER A 285 18.47 -9.10 25.13
C SER A 285 18.46 -8.18 26.36
N ALA A 286 17.60 -7.15 26.36
CA ALA A 286 17.46 -6.22 27.48
C ALA A 286 16.72 -6.84 28.69
N GLY A 287 15.93 -7.90 28.47
CA GLY A 287 15.12 -8.55 29.51
C GLY A 287 15.86 -9.57 30.39
N ASN A 288 17.12 -9.90 30.11
CA ASN A 288 17.83 -11.00 30.78
C ASN A 288 18.94 -10.56 31.74
N SER A 289 18.89 -9.32 32.24
CA SER A 289 19.86 -8.79 33.21
C SER A 289 19.24 -8.41 34.55
N THR A 290 18.41 -9.28 35.13
CA THR A 290 18.08 -9.19 36.56
C THR A 290 17.74 -10.55 37.17
N SER A 291 18.47 -10.86 38.25
CA SER A 291 18.26 -11.89 39.29
C SER A 291 18.44 -13.37 38.91
N GLU A 292 19.69 -13.83 39.00
CA GLU A 292 19.97 -15.12 39.65
C GLU A 292 19.73 -14.96 41.16
N SER A 293 18.70 -15.61 41.68
CA SER A 293 18.59 -15.95 43.10
C SER A 293 17.97 -17.34 43.21
N THR A 294 18.81 -18.27 43.64
CA THR A 294 18.53 -19.65 44.04
C THR A 294 17.41 -19.78 45.08
N ALA A 295 16.43 -20.68 44.83
CA ALA A 295 15.89 -21.59 45.85
C ALA A 295 14.98 -22.65 45.20
N ALA A 296 15.17 -23.90 45.62
CA ALA A 296 14.50 -25.11 45.14
C ALA A 296 13.22 -25.43 45.92
N SER A 297 12.23 -26.06 45.26
CA SER A 297 11.42 -27.19 45.77
C SER A 297 10.35 -27.63 44.77
N GLU A 298 10.30 -28.94 44.49
CA GLU A 298 9.28 -29.66 43.69
C GLU A 298 7.98 -29.99 44.52
N PRO A 299 7.06 -30.90 44.09
CA PRO A 299 5.86 -30.58 43.31
C PRO A 299 4.56 -31.10 43.98
N MET A 300 3.37 -30.72 43.49
CA MET A 300 2.14 -31.57 43.48
C MET A 300 0.93 -30.84 42.86
N GLY A 301 0.20 -31.54 42.01
CA GLY A 301 -1.27 -31.59 42.07
C GLY A 301 -2.10 -30.68 41.15
N GLY A 302 -2.47 -31.23 39.98
CA GLY A 302 -3.86 -31.32 39.48
C GLY A 302 -4.71 -30.06 39.24
N GLY A 303 -5.23 -29.91 38.01
CA GLY A 303 -6.40 -29.07 37.76
C GLY A 303 -6.57 -28.66 36.30
N ALA A 304 -7.47 -29.33 35.59
CA ALA A 304 -7.92 -28.94 34.26
C ALA A 304 -8.85 -27.71 34.32
N MET A 305 -8.64 -26.73 33.44
CA MET A 305 -9.70 -25.93 32.80
C MET A 305 -9.09 -25.15 31.63
N GLY A 306 -9.53 -25.47 30.41
CA GLY A 306 -9.14 -24.77 29.19
C GLY A 306 -9.86 -23.44 29.10
N ALA A 307 -9.11 -22.35 29.28
CA ALA A 307 -9.49 -21.01 28.88
C ALA A 307 -8.69 -20.64 27.62
N THR A 308 -9.38 -20.25 26.55
CA THR A 308 -8.78 -19.69 25.35
C THR A 308 -8.07 -18.39 25.72
N ALA A 309 -6.75 -18.39 25.67
CA ALA A 309 -5.93 -17.19 25.85
C ALA A 309 -6.15 -16.24 24.68
N GLN A 310 -6.86 -15.14 24.91
CA GLN A 310 -6.77 -13.97 24.04
C GLN A 310 -5.34 -13.42 24.13
N MET A 311 -4.67 -13.37 22.99
CA MET A 311 -3.34 -12.80 22.86
C MET A 311 -3.47 -11.28 22.99
N ARG A 312 -3.09 -10.76 24.17
CA ARG A 312 -3.11 -9.33 24.49
C ARG A 312 -2.08 -8.61 23.62
N MET A 313 -2.51 -7.61 22.84
CA MET A 313 -1.61 -6.88 21.95
C MET A 313 -0.78 -5.85 22.75
N PRO A 314 0.42 -5.46 22.28
CA PRO A 314 1.35 -4.60 23.03
C PRO A 314 0.87 -3.18 23.36
N TRP A 315 -0.36 -2.81 22.96
CA TRP A 315 -0.95 -1.48 23.17
C TRP A 315 -2.29 -1.50 23.93
N ASP A 316 -2.67 -2.65 24.51
CA ASP A 316 -3.72 -2.69 25.53
C ASP A 316 -3.18 -2.08 26.83
N SER A 317 -2.98 -0.76 26.83
CA SER A 317 -2.79 0.04 28.03
C SER A 317 -4.11 0.74 28.33
N ASP A 318 -4.81 0.24 29.35
CA ASP A 318 -5.95 0.86 30.00
C ASP A 318 -5.53 2.25 30.52
N ASP A 319 -6.01 3.32 29.86
CA ASP A 319 -5.89 4.69 30.37
C ASP A 319 -7.30 5.30 30.45
N ASP A 320 -7.99 4.95 31.53
CA ASP A 320 -9.23 5.59 31.97
C ASP A 320 -8.87 6.89 32.69
N GLY A 321 -8.86 8.00 31.95
CA GLY A 321 -8.74 9.36 32.47
C GLY A 321 -9.91 10.23 32.03
N ALA A 322 -10.99 10.21 32.82
CA ALA A 322 -12.12 11.13 32.70
C ALA A 322 -11.83 12.50 33.37
N ASP A 323 -12.60 13.50 32.95
CA ASP A 323 -12.75 14.88 33.44
C ASP A 323 -11.65 15.87 33.01
N GLU A 324 -11.93 17.08 32.52
CA GLU A 324 -12.89 18.06 33.03
C GLU A 324 -13.22 19.12 31.94
N ALA A 325 -14.46 19.58 31.93
CA ALA A 325 -14.95 20.65 31.09
C ALA A 325 -14.53 22.03 31.62
N SER A 326 -14.09 22.96 30.75
CA SER A 326 -14.13 24.38 31.09
C SER A 326 -14.31 25.31 29.88
N ALA A 327 -15.52 25.85 29.80
CA ALA A 327 -15.95 27.18 29.34
C ALA A 327 -15.02 28.07 28.49
N LEU A 328 -15.57 28.46 27.33
CA LEU A 328 -15.27 29.69 26.57
C LEU A 328 -15.49 30.95 27.42
N PRO A 329 -14.76 32.05 27.16
CA PRO A 329 -15.31 33.37 27.37
C PRO A 329 -15.44 34.19 26.08
N ALA A 330 -16.43 35.07 26.16
CA ALA A 330 -17.02 35.88 25.13
C ALA A 330 -16.14 37.00 24.57
N ALA A 331 -16.60 37.48 23.42
CA ALA A 331 -16.21 38.69 22.73
C ALA A 331 -16.08 39.93 23.65
N ARG A 332 -15.09 40.77 23.33
CA ARG A 332 -15.07 42.17 23.77
C ARG A 332 -14.75 43.09 22.60
N SER A 333 -15.70 43.98 22.35
CA SER A 333 -15.60 45.16 21.49
C SER A 333 -14.56 46.14 22.02
N GLY A 334 -13.75 46.72 21.14
CA GLY A 334 -12.92 47.89 21.41
C GLY A 334 -12.89 48.80 20.20
N LYS A 335 -13.55 49.96 20.32
CA LYS A 335 -13.52 51.11 19.40
C LYS A 335 -12.26 51.97 19.65
N ARG A 336 -11.92 52.76 18.61
CA ARG A 336 -11.05 53.97 18.57
C ARG A 336 -9.53 53.70 18.68
N GLU A 337 -8.63 54.45 18.03
CA GLU A 337 -8.70 55.78 17.41
C GLU A 337 -7.54 55.95 16.41
N THR A 338 -7.67 57.00 15.60
CA THR A 338 -6.79 57.62 14.60
C THR A 338 -5.29 57.71 14.90
N ALA A 339 -4.46 57.50 13.86
CA ALA A 339 -3.54 58.49 13.28
C ALA A 339 -3.18 58.08 11.84
#